data_AF-A0A7S2WIZ2-F1
#
_entry.id   AF-A0A7S2WIZ2-F1
#
_cell.length_a   1.000
_cell.length_b   1.000
_cell.length_c   1.000
_cell.angle_alpha   90.00
_cell.angle_beta   90.00
_cell.angle_gamma   90.00
#
_symmetry.space_group_name_H-M   'P 1'
#
loop_
_entity.id
_entity.type
_entity.pdbx_description
1 polymer ?
#
loop_
_entity_poly.entity_id
_entity_poly.type
_entity_poly.pdbx_seq_one_letter_code
_entity_poly.pdbx_strand_id
1 'polypeptide(L)'
;GTGKTTAAHVAACLAGYNPVEINASDDRTANVLRDRIIAPMETQSMFGHNKPNCIILDEFDGVSNAGEGKGAVNLLSKMIKTELDEASKAEAGGNKKVSKWRPVTRPIILICNDAFAPVLRPIRDQAFLLAFSAPKKT
;
A
#
# COMPACT_ATOMS: atom_id res chain seq x y z
N GLY A 1 2.96 -4.21 -21.19
CA GLY A 1 2.14 -4.55 -20.01
C GLY A 1 2.04 -6.05 -19.87
N THR A 2 2.48 -6.60 -18.74
CA THR A 2 2.42 -8.04 -18.43
C THR A 2 1.13 -8.45 -17.70
N GLY A 3 0.17 -7.52 -17.56
CA GLY A 3 -1.12 -7.78 -16.91
C GLY A 3 -1.14 -7.58 -15.39
N LYS A 4 -0.12 -6.96 -14.78
CA LYS A 4 -0.01 -6.78 -13.32
C LYS A 4 -1.22 -6.06 -12.70
N THR A 5 -1.56 -4.88 -13.21
CA THR A 5 -2.69 -4.07 -12.72
C THR A 5 -4.00 -4.83 -12.87
N THR A 6 -4.26 -5.40 -14.04
CA THR A 6 -5.45 -6.24 -14.28
C THR A 6 -5.52 -7.43 -13.31
N ALA A 7 -4.42 -8.15 -13.10
CA ALA A 7 -4.38 -9.28 -12.19
C ALA A 7 -4.65 -8.88 -10.74
N ALA A 8 -4.12 -7.73 -10.28
CA ALA A 8 -4.38 -7.20 -8.94
C ALA A 8 -5.87 -6.88 -8.74
N HIS A 9 -6.50 -6.19 -9.69
CA HIS A 9 -7.93 -5.89 -9.66
C HIS A 9 -8.80 -7.15 -9.65
N VAL A 10 -8.51 -8.09 -10.56
CA VAL A 10 -9.25 -9.36 -10.64
C VAL A 10 -9.10 -10.15 -9.34
N ALA A 11 -7.87 -10.27 -8.80
CA ALA A 11 -7.64 -10.97 -7.55
C ALA A 11 -8.39 -10.33 -6.36
N ALA A 12 -8.37 -9.00 -6.25
CA ALA A 12 -9.11 -8.28 -5.21
C ALA A 12 -10.62 -8.54 -5.31
N CYS A 13 -11.19 -8.42 -6.51
CA CYS A 13 -12.61 -8.67 -6.76
C CYS A 13 -13.01 -10.12 -6.46
N LEU A 14 -12.21 -11.10 -6.90
CA LEU A 14 -12.45 -12.54 -6.65
C LEU A 14 -12.35 -12.88 -5.17
N ALA A 15 -11.47 -12.20 -4.43
CA ALA A 15 -11.34 -12.34 -2.97
C ALA A 15 -12.41 -11.57 -2.17
N GLY A 16 -13.36 -10.90 -2.84
CA GLY A 16 -14.47 -10.21 -2.19
C GLY A 16 -14.15 -8.80 -1.70
N TYR A 17 -13.04 -8.20 -2.14
CA TYR A 17 -12.67 -6.82 -1.82
C TYR A 17 -13.17 -5.81 -2.88
N ASN A 18 -13.26 -4.55 -2.48
CA ASN A 18 -13.41 -3.42 -3.39
C ASN A 18 -12.01 -2.86 -3.74
N PRO A 19 -11.51 -3.02 -4.96
CA PRO A 19 -10.20 -2.49 -5.33
C PRO A 19 -10.23 -0.95 -5.37
N VAL A 20 -9.26 -0.33 -4.69
CA VAL A 20 -9.01 1.12 -4.74
C VAL A 20 -7.60 1.31 -5.29
N GLU A 21 -7.51 1.69 -6.55
CA GLU A 21 -6.25 1.95 -7.24
C GLU A 21 -5.77 3.38 -6.98
N ILE A 22 -4.49 3.51 -6.64
CA ILE A 22 -3.79 4.77 -6.48
C ILE A 22 -2.51 4.69 -7.31
N ASN A 23 -2.36 5.56 -8.29
CA ASN A 23 -1.11 5.68 -9.01
C ASN A 23 -0.07 6.42 -8.14
N ALA A 24 0.96 5.71 -7.71
CA ALA A 24 1.98 6.26 -6.81
C ALA A 24 3.00 7.15 -7.54
N SER A 25 3.19 7.00 -8.86
CA SER A 25 4.16 7.81 -9.62
C SER A 25 3.74 9.29 -9.74
N ASP A 26 2.44 9.56 -9.67
CA ASP A 26 1.87 10.92 -9.69
C ASP A 26 2.04 11.65 -8.34
N ASP A 27 2.06 10.91 -7.23
CA ASP A 27 2.12 11.46 -5.87
C ASP A 27 3.57 11.62 -5.38
N ARG A 28 4.12 12.81 -5.62
CA ARG A 28 5.56 13.05 -5.43
C ARG A 28 6.01 13.23 -3.98
N THR A 29 5.09 13.31 -3.02
CA THR A 29 5.43 13.56 -1.60
C THR A 29 4.88 12.45 -0.70
N ALA A 30 5.65 12.14 0.35
CA ALA A 30 5.28 11.10 1.32
C ALA A 30 3.94 11.38 2.02
N ASN A 31 3.60 12.66 2.25
CA ASN A 31 2.36 13.03 2.94
C ASN A 31 1.12 12.81 2.06
N VAL A 32 1.18 13.16 0.77
CA VAL A 32 0.03 12.95 -0.13
C VAL A 32 -0.27 11.46 -0.29
N LEU A 33 0.77 10.65 -0.49
CA LEU A 33 0.63 9.20 -0.57
C LEU A 33 0.06 8.62 0.74
N ARG A 34 0.50 9.14 1.89
CA ARG A 34 -0.04 8.76 3.20
C ARG A 34 -1.55 8.94 3.26
N ASP A 35 -2.02 10.13 2.91
CA ASP A 35 -3.42 10.51 3.05
C ASP A 35 -4.29 9.68 2.08
N ARG A 36 -3.77 9.39 0.88
CA ARG A 36 -4.42 8.48 -0.07
C ARG A 36 -4.48 7.03 0.38
N ILE A 37 -3.54 6.56 1.22
CA ILE A 37 -3.61 5.22 1.81
C ILE A 37 -4.59 5.20 3.00
N ILE A 38 -4.61 6.24 3.83
CA ILE A 38 -5.44 6.29 5.04
C ILE A 38 -6.92 6.46 4.70
N ALA A 39 -7.26 7.33 3.75
CA ALA A 39 -8.65 7.57 3.36
C ALA A 39 -9.43 6.27 3.03
N PRO A 40 -8.93 5.35 2.17
CA PRO A 40 -9.61 4.09 1.90
C PRO A 40 -9.51 3.07 3.03
N MET A 41 -8.60 3.22 4.01
CA MET A 41 -8.58 2.41 5.22
C MET A 41 -9.77 2.75 6.14
N GLU A 42 -10.07 4.04 6.28
CA GLU A 42 -11.15 4.58 7.12
C GLU A 42 -12.53 4.52 6.45
N THR A 43 -12.57 4.61 5.12
CA THR A 43 -13.82 4.55 4.36
C THR A 43 -14.37 3.12 4.34
N GLN A 44 -15.62 2.96 4.78
CA GLN A 44 -16.41 1.75 4.58
C GLN A 44 -17.43 2.00 3.46
N SER A 45 -17.61 1.03 2.56
CA SER A 45 -18.59 1.15 1.47
C SER A 45 -20.01 1.28 2.05
N MET A 46 -20.60 2.47 1.95
CA MET A 46 -21.97 2.75 2.40
C MET A 46 -23.04 2.27 1.41
N PHE A 47 -22.66 1.91 0.17
CA PHE A 47 -23.59 1.56 -0.90
C PHE A 47 -23.39 0.13 -1.42
N GLY A 48 -24.42 -0.69 -1.24
CA GLY A 48 -24.72 -1.87 -2.09
C GLY A 48 -24.06 -3.18 -1.71
N HIS A 49 -22.77 -3.20 -1.34
CA HIS A 49 -22.09 -4.41 -0.92
C HIS A 49 -21.03 -4.03 0.12
N ASN A 50 -21.16 -4.53 1.36
CA ASN A 50 -20.30 -4.23 2.52
C ASN A 50 -18.87 -4.82 2.37
N LYS A 51 -18.27 -4.71 1.18
CA LYS A 51 -16.96 -5.24 0.85
C LYS A 51 -15.88 -4.31 1.39
N PRO A 52 -14.89 -4.84 2.14
CA PRO A 52 -13.76 -4.05 2.58
C PRO A 52 -12.91 -3.60 1.38
N ASN A 53 -12.27 -2.44 1.50
CA ASN A 53 -11.35 -1.96 0.46
C ASN A 53 -10.07 -2.81 0.42
N CYS A 54 -9.54 -3.03 -0.78
CA CYS A 54 -8.18 -3.48 -1.04
C CYS A 54 -7.45 -2.37 -1.78
N ILE A 55 -6.32 -1.92 -1.23
CA ILE A 55 -5.56 -0.79 -1.77
C ILE A 55 -4.56 -1.33 -2.79
N ILE A 56 -4.56 -0.80 -4.00
CA ILE A 56 -3.61 -1.15 -5.06
C ILE A 56 -2.77 0.10 -5.31
N LEU A 57 -1.48 0.06 -4.97
CA LEU A 57 -0.54 1.13 -5.30
C LEU A 57 0.16 0.76 -6.61
N ASP A 58 -0.26 1.38 -7.71
CA ASP A 58 0.35 1.16 -9.01
C ASP A 58 1.60 2.04 -9.18
N GLU A 59 2.55 1.58 -10.00
CA GLU A 59 3.83 2.25 -10.28
C GLU A 59 4.58 2.72 -9.02
N PHE A 60 4.59 1.90 -7.97
CA PHE A 60 5.20 2.24 -6.69
C PHE A 60 6.74 2.32 -6.73
N ASP A 61 7.38 1.82 -7.78
CA ASP A 61 8.78 2.12 -8.05
C ASP A 61 8.99 3.56 -8.55
N GLY A 62 7.95 4.22 -9.07
CA GLY A 62 7.97 5.62 -9.50
C GLY A 62 8.28 6.61 -8.38
N VAL A 63 7.79 6.36 -7.14
CA VAL A 63 8.12 7.24 -6.00
C VAL A 63 9.61 7.32 -5.75
N SER A 64 10.38 6.29 -6.10
CA SER A 64 11.84 6.29 -5.90
C SER A 64 12.63 7.22 -6.82
N ASN A 65 12.06 7.54 -7.98
CA ASN A 65 12.67 8.44 -8.95
C ASN A 65 12.47 9.92 -8.57
N ALA A 66 11.54 10.20 -7.66
CA ALA A 66 11.41 11.51 -7.03
C ALA A 66 12.38 11.59 -5.84
N GLY A 67 13.10 12.70 -5.67
CA GLY A 67 14.07 12.90 -4.57
C GLY A 67 13.51 12.67 -3.15
N GLU A 68 12.18 12.62 -3.00
CA GLU A 68 11.46 12.38 -1.74
C GLU A 68 11.00 10.92 -1.54
N GLY A 69 11.26 10.00 -2.48
CA GLY A 69 10.78 8.62 -2.48
C GLY A 69 11.12 7.79 -1.25
N LYS A 70 12.29 8.05 -0.65
CA LYS A 70 12.71 7.40 0.60
C LYS A 70 11.73 7.68 1.75
N GLY A 71 11.10 8.86 1.77
CA GLY A 71 10.11 9.24 2.78
C GLY A 71 8.85 8.37 2.68
N ALA A 72 8.33 8.21 1.46
CA ALA A 72 7.15 7.40 1.16
C ALA A 72 7.36 5.92 1.50
N VAL A 73 8.50 5.35 1.11
CA VAL A 73 8.83 3.94 1.39
C VAL A 73 9.02 3.70 2.89
N ASN A 74 9.76 4.58 3.57
CA ASN A 74 9.95 4.46 5.02
C ASN A 74 8.62 4.61 5.78
N LEU A 75 7.74 5.48 5.29
CA LEU A 75 6.39 5.63 5.81
C LEU A 75 5.62 4.30 5.71
N LEU A 76 5.48 3.76 4.49
CA LEU A 76 4.71 2.53 4.29
C LEU A 76 5.31 1.36 5.08
N SER A 77 6.64 1.24 5.09
CA SER A 77 7.32 0.24 5.91
C SER A 77 7.06 0.41 7.41
N LYS A 78 6.88 1.63 7.92
CA LYS A 78 6.51 1.83 9.33
C LYS A 78 5.07 1.41 9.57
N MET A 79 4.15 1.77 8.69
CA MET A 79 2.73 1.38 8.81
C MET A 79 2.54 -0.14 8.78
N ILE A 80 3.32 -0.86 7.97
CA ILE A 80 3.29 -2.34 7.92
C ILE A 80 3.82 -2.97 9.22
N LYS A 81 4.87 -2.39 9.82
CA LYS A 81 5.46 -2.90 11.08
C LYS A 81 4.67 -2.52 12.33
N THR A 82 3.87 -1.46 12.28
CA THR A 82 3.04 -1.06 13.42
C THR A 82 1.97 -2.12 13.62
N GLU A 83 2.07 -2.89 14.70
CA GLU A 83 1.01 -3.81 15.12
C GLU A 83 -0.17 -3.03 15.73
N LEU A 84 -1.36 -3.64 15.65
CA LEU A 84 -2.59 -3.09 16.22
C LEU A 84 -2.46 -2.81 17.73
N ASP A 85 -1.76 -3.69 18.44
CA ASP A 85 -1.63 -3.63 19.92
C ASP A 85 -0.78 -2.45 20.41
N GLU A 86 0.23 -2.03 19.62
CA GLU A 86 1.06 -0.87 19.95
C GLU A 86 0.33 0.46 19.68
N ALA A 87 -0.62 0.47 18.72
CA ALA A 87 -1.46 1.62 18.45
C ALA A 87 -2.53 1.83 19.54
N SER A 88 -3.09 0.74 20.09
CA SER A 88 -4.11 0.80 21.16
C SER A 88 -3.53 1.25 22.51
N LYS A 89 -2.28 0.89 22.84
CA LYS A 89 -1.62 1.34 24.09
C LYS A 89 -1.30 2.83 24.11
N ALA A 90 -1.14 3.47 22.96
CA ALA A 90 -0.88 4.91 22.86
C ALA A 90 -2.11 5.78 23.20
N GLU A 91 -3.32 5.25 23.05
CA GLU A 91 -4.57 5.97 23.35
C GLU A 91 -4.96 5.90 24.84
N ALA A 92 -4.43 4.93 25.61
CA ALA A 92 -4.86 4.66 26.99
C ALA A 92 -4.02 5.32 28.11
N GLY A 93 -2.88 5.97 27.81
CA GLY A 93 -2.04 6.51 28.88
C GLY A 93 -0.95 7.51 28.47
N GLY A 94 -1.15 8.77 28.87
CA GLY A 94 -0.09 9.73 29.25
C GLY A 94 0.83 10.28 28.15
N ASN A 95 0.54 11.51 27.70
CA ASN A 95 1.44 12.55 27.13
C ASN A 95 2.59 12.18 26.16
N LYS A 96 2.68 10.94 25.68
CA LYS A 96 3.54 10.55 24.57
C LYS A 96 2.79 10.88 23.29
N LYS A 97 3.42 11.69 22.42
CA LYS A 97 2.95 11.98 21.06
C LYS A 97 2.34 10.70 20.47
N VAL A 98 1.02 10.69 20.28
CA VAL A 98 0.28 9.62 19.59
C VAL A 98 1.15 9.18 18.43
N SER A 99 1.52 7.90 18.37
CA SER A 99 2.29 7.39 17.25
C SER A 99 1.53 7.80 16.00
N LYS A 100 2.08 8.76 15.23
CA LYS A 100 1.38 9.43 14.13
C LYS A 100 0.88 8.42 13.09
N TRP A 101 1.20 7.14 13.19
CA TRP A 101 1.08 6.13 12.14
C TRP A 101 0.12 5.05 12.64
N ARG A 102 -1.05 4.95 12.02
CA ARG A 102 -2.02 3.89 12.28
C ARG A 102 -1.56 2.59 11.59
N PRO A 103 -1.82 1.42 12.17
CA PRO A 103 -1.52 0.12 11.57
C PRO A 103 -2.31 -0.07 10.29
N VAL A 104 -1.77 -0.82 9.33
CA VAL A 104 -2.50 -1.19 8.11
C VAL A 104 -3.63 -2.16 8.46
N THR A 105 -4.88 -1.78 8.16
CA THR A 105 -6.10 -2.55 8.47
C THR A 105 -6.78 -3.15 7.24
N ARG A 106 -6.27 -2.86 6.04
CA ARG A 106 -6.78 -3.31 4.75
C ARG A 106 -5.65 -3.95 3.93
N PRO A 107 -5.93 -4.95 3.08
CA PRO A 107 -4.89 -5.53 2.23
C PRO A 107 -4.35 -4.48 1.25
N ILE A 108 -3.03 -4.48 1.08
CA ILE A 108 -2.30 -3.60 0.15
C ILE A 108 -1.58 -4.47 -0.88
N ILE A 109 -1.77 -4.17 -2.16
CA ILE A 109 -1.03 -4.74 -3.29
C ILE A 109 -0.14 -3.63 -3.85
N LEU A 110 1.16 -3.91 -3.97
CA LEU A 110 2.11 -3.00 -4.59
C LEU A 110 2.47 -3.52 -5.97
N ILE A 111 2.38 -2.65 -6.98
CA ILE A 111 2.78 -2.98 -8.33
C ILE A 111 4.01 -2.13 -8.67
N CYS A 112 5.07 -2.81 -9.10
CA CYS A 112 6.31 -2.20 -9.51
C CYS A 112 6.73 -2.75 -10.88
N ASN A 113 7.41 -1.95 -11.69
CA ASN A 113 8.16 -2.46 -12.84
C ASN A 113 9.54 -3.00 -12.42
N ASP A 114 10.21 -2.31 -11.48
CA ASP A 114 11.44 -2.79 -10.83
C ASP A 114 11.23 -2.98 -9.31
N ALA A 115 10.88 -4.20 -8.90
CA ALA A 115 10.75 -4.56 -7.49
C ALA A 115 12.11 -4.69 -6.76
N PHE A 116 13.23 -4.66 -7.48
CA PHE A 116 14.56 -4.83 -6.92
C PHE A 116 15.30 -3.51 -6.65
N ALA A 117 14.69 -2.39 -7.01
CA ALA A 117 15.16 -1.04 -6.69
C ALA A 117 15.60 -0.94 -5.22
N PRO A 118 16.81 -0.43 -4.91
CA PRO A 118 17.37 -0.42 -3.55
C PRO A 118 16.48 0.27 -2.51
N VAL A 119 15.72 1.27 -2.94
CA VAL A 119 14.76 2.02 -2.14
C VAL A 119 13.60 1.15 -1.62
N LEU A 120 13.21 0.10 -2.34
CA LEU A 120 12.09 -0.78 -2.02
C LEU A 120 12.49 -1.95 -1.12
N ARG A 121 13.80 -2.15 -0.87
CA ARG A 121 14.31 -3.22 0.01
C ARG A 121 13.56 -3.32 1.34
N PRO A 122 13.29 -2.23 2.08
CA PRO A 122 12.59 -2.33 3.36
C PRO A 122 11.21 -2.96 3.23
N ILE A 123 10.47 -2.66 2.16
CA ILE A 123 9.13 -3.21 1.92
C ILE A 123 9.23 -4.64 1.40
N ARG A 124 10.19 -4.91 0.49
CA ARG A 124 10.37 -6.24 -0.10
C ARG A 124 10.62 -7.31 0.95
N ASP A 125 11.39 -7.00 2.00
CA ASP A 125 11.67 -7.94 3.09
C ASP A 125 10.43 -8.27 3.96
N GLN A 126 9.34 -7.52 3.79
CA GLN A 126 8.08 -7.66 4.53
C GLN A 126 6.89 -8.03 3.63
N ALA A 127 7.12 -8.20 2.34
CA ALA A 127 6.07 -8.40 1.34
C ALA A 127 6.21 -9.76 0.66
N PHE A 128 5.08 -10.33 0.26
CA PHE A 128 5.07 -11.48 -0.64
C PHE A 128 5.34 -11.00 -2.08
N LEU A 129 6.45 -11.45 -2.67
CA LEU A 129 6.85 -11.04 -4.02
C LEU A 129 6.28 -12.00 -5.08
N LEU A 130 5.44 -11.47 -5.97
CA LEU A 130 4.91 -12.19 -7.12
C LEU A 130 5.52 -11.64 -8.42
N ALA A 131 6.31 -12.46 -9.10
CA ALA A 131 6.95 -12.07 -10.37
C ALA A 131 6.02 -12.32 -11.56
N PHE A 132 5.84 -11.31 -12.40
CA PHE A 132 5.11 -11.42 -13.67
C PHE A 132 6.09 -11.43 -14.84
N SER A 133 6.02 -12.46 -15.68
CA SER A 133 6.74 -12.55 -16.95
C SER A 133 5.77 -12.44 -18.12
N ALA A 134 6.28 -12.05 -19.29
CA ALA A 134 5.47 -12.06 -20.50
C ALA A 134 4.94 -13.49 -20.76
N PRO A 135 3.67 -13.64 -21.19
CA PRO A 135 3.15 -14.95 -21.56
C PRO A 135 4.02 -15.58 -22.63
N LYS A 136 4.26 -16.89 -22.53
CA LYS A 136 4.94 -17.62 -23.61
C LYS A 136 4.06 -17.51 -24.86
N LYS A 137 4.68 -17.13 -25.98
CA LYS A 137 3.99 -17.21 -27.28
C LYS A 137 3.74 -18.69 -27.57
N THR A 138 2.47 -19.07 -27.58
CA THR A 138 1.99 -20.35 -28.11
C THR A 138 2.15 -20.39 -29.61
#